data_AF-A0A6S6XKZ7-F1
#
_entry.id   AF-A0A6S6XKZ7-F1
#
_cell.length_a   1.000
_cell.length_b   1.000
_cell.length_c   1.000
_cell.angle_alpha   90.00
_cell.angle_beta   90.00
_cell.angle_gamma   90.00
#
_symmetry.space_group_name_H-M   'P 1'
#
loop_
_entity.id
_entity.type
_entity.pdbx_description
1 polymer ?
#
loop_
_entity_poly.entity_id
_entity_poly.type
_entity_poly.pdbx_seq_one_letter_code
_entity_poly.pdbx_strand_id
1 'polypeptide(L)'
;MSVAGNADLEQACDAAGKTRGHQLLESLFDKSTFHEIGRFSKSGETYTEACIGFGTVEGCPLYAFAQDSDVNGGAMSKAQAEKVRKIYALAVKTGAPIVGIFDSIGGKLAEKGDLLSAYGEILRDANNLSGVVPQISLILGPCIGTSAMIAAGADFIVMSKKGQLTIAPSGEGGFSEEAAENGIAALVKDSEEEAIKAVRQLIVKLPSNNLEPAAFMEESEAVSVPSAGNTAKEAAKAVASKDSIMELSPDFGNDVFTAFSGVGIGTTVGLVSYDGELTEDDCVKAARFIRFCDAFSIPVVSFVNAKGFLSLRAASMLSSAYAEATASKVTIAVGDAYGPVYIAVAGKGANADSVVAWPQAVISALAPETAAVFLWNDKLKDSKDSISDRKKMIEKYRTTEASPLQAAAQGLIENVIEPEDTRSQIQKDLTMLSGKRVHTFPKKHNNIQL
;
A
#
# COMPACT_ATOMS: atom_id res chain seq x y z
N MET A 1 -25.28 -55.15 6.23
CA MET A 1 -24.28 -54.11 5.91
C MET A 1 -24.80 -52.80 6.43
N SER A 2 -24.58 -52.55 7.73
CA SER A 2 -24.97 -51.32 8.40
C SER A 2 -24.02 -50.20 7.99
N VAL A 3 -24.57 -49.00 7.93
CA VAL A 3 -23.91 -47.75 7.56
C VAL A 3 -22.79 -47.44 8.57
N ALA A 4 -21.60 -47.96 8.32
CA ALA A 4 -20.36 -47.49 8.95
C ALA A 4 -19.94 -46.10 8.41
N GLY A 5 -20.64 -45.58 7.39
CA GLY A 5 -20.22 -44.37 6.67
C GLY A 5 -20.48 -43.04 7.39
N ASN A 6 -21.50 -42.91 8.25
CA ASN A 6 -21.88 -41.58 8.76
C ASN A 6 -21.07 -41.16 10.00
N ALA A 7 -20.82 -42.09 10.92
CA ALA A 7 -20.05 -41.81 12.15
C ALA A 7 -18.57 -41.52 11.84
N ASP A 8 -17.95 -42.29 10.94
CA ASP A 8 -16.56 -42.08 10.52
C ASP A 8 -16.40 -40.75 9.75
N LEU A 9 -17.40 -40.35 8.95
CA LEU A 9 -17.42 -39.06 8.27
C LEU A 9 -17.64 -37.90 9.25
N GLU A 10 -18.56 -38.02 10.19
CA GLU A 10 -18.78 -37.01 11.25
C GLU A 10 -17.51 -36.81 12.07
N GLN A 11 -16.86 -37.90 12.50
CA GLN A 11 -15.61 -37.84 13.24
C GLN A 11 -14.47 -37.21 12.42
N ALA A 12 -14.36 -37.52 11.12
CA ALA A 12 -13.37 -36.90 10.24
C ALA A 12 -13.62 -35.40 10.03
N CYS A 13 -14.89 -35.00 9.85
CA CYS A 13 -15.28 -33.59 9.79
C CYS A 13 -14.93 -32.85 11.08
N ASP A 14 -15.29 -33.41 12.24
CA ASP A 14 -15.00 -32.82 13.54
C ASP A 14 -13.49 -32.67 13.79
N ALA A 15 -12.69 -33.68 13.43
CA ALA A 15 -11.24 -33.62 13.56
C ALA A 15 -10.66 -32.53 12.64
N ALA A 16 -11.09 -32.46 11.38
CA ALA A 16 -10.63 -31.44 10.45
C ALA A 16 -11.09 -30.02 10.82
N GLY A 17 -12.24 -29.88 11.50
CA GLY A 17 -12.72 -28.57 11.98
C GLY A 17 -11.98 -28.03 13.20
N LYS A 18 -11.21 -28.89 13.89
CA LYS A 18 -10.44 -28.52 15.08
C LYS A 18 -9.00 -28.12 14.76
N THR A 19 -8.56 -28.24 13.51
CA THR A 19 -7.19 -27.89 13.17
C THR A 19 -7.02 -26.38 13.17
N ARG A 20 -5.80 -25.95 13.47
CA ARG A 20 -5.47 -24.54 13.59
C ARG A 20 -5.74 -23.76 12.30
N GLY A 21 -5.36 -24.34 11.16
CA GLY A 21 -5.56 -23.73 9.84
C GLY A 21 -7.04 -23.53 9.52
N HIS A 22 -7.91 -24.45 9.93
CA HIS A 22 -9.35 -24.32 9.74
C HIS A 22 -9.92 -23.17 10.58
N GLN A 23 -9.56 -23.10 11.86
CA GLN A 23 -10.03 -22.05 12.78
C GLN A 23 -9.59 -20.65 12.35
N LEU A 24 -8.38 -20.52 11.79
CA LEU A 24 -7.86 -19.27 11.23
C LEU A 24 -8.70 -18.79 10.05
N LEU A 25 -9.05 -19.69 9.13
CA LEU A 25 -9.92 -19.37 8.00
C LEU A 25 -11.35 -19.06 8.45
N GLU A 26 -11.90 -19.83 9.39
CA GLU A 26 -13.22 -19.58 9.96
C GLU A 26 -13.30 -18.20 10.65
N SER A 27 -12.21 -17.76 11.28
CA SER A 27 -12.12 -16.43 11.90
C SER A 27 -11.93 -15.30 10.88
N LEU A 28 -11.30 -15.58 9.73
CA LEU A 28 -11.09 -14.61 8.67
C LEU A 28 -12.39 -14.32 7.91
N PHE A 29 -13.15 -15.35 7.55
CA PHE A 29 -14.36 -15.21 6.72
C PHE A 29 -15.59 -14.80 7.54
N ASP A 30 -16.59 -14.26 6.86
CA ASP A 30 -17.89 -13.99 7.44
C ASP A 30 -18.54 -15.30 7.90
N LYS A 31 -19.29 -15.21 9.00
CA LYS A 31 -19.95 -16.36 9.62
C LYS A 31 -20.76 -17.16 8.59
N SER A 32 -20.50 -18.47 8.54
CA SER A 32 -21.19 -19.42 7.66
C SER A 32 -20.98 -19.20 6.16
N THR A 33 -19.95 -18.44 5.76
CA THR A 33 -19.58 -18.26 4.33
C THR A 33 -18.35 -19.05 3.91
N PHE A 34 -17.57 -19.55 4.87
CA PHE A 34 -16.36 -20.31 4.56
C PHE A 34 -16.69 -21.68 3.93
N HIS A 35 -16.16 -21.89 2.74
CA HIS A 35 -16.20 -23.13 1.99
C HIS A 35 -14.78 -23.69 1.83
N GLU A 36 -14.46 -24.70 2.64
CA GLU A 36 -13.17 -25.37 2.57
C GLU A 36 -13.05 -26.28 1.33
N ILE A 37 -11.92 -26.21 0.64
CA ILE A 37 -11.61 -27.04 -0.53
C ILE A 37 -10.54 -28.06 -0.16
N GLY A 38 -10.80 -29.34 -0.48
CA GLY A 38 -9.80 -30.40 -0.25
C GLY A 38 -9.54 -30.64 1.24
N ARG A 39 -10.59 -30.56 2.06
CA ARG A 39 -10.54 -30.76 3.52
C ARG A 39 -9.90 -32.08 3.94
N PHE A 40 -10.17 -33.15 3.18
CA PHE A 40 -9.68 -34.50 3.47
C PHE A 40 -8.36 -34.84 2.74
N SER A 41 -7.70 -33.85 2.13
CA SER A 41 -6.39 -34.06 1.50
C SER A 41 -5.34 -34.45 2.54
N LYS A 42 -4.44 -35.37 2.16
CA LYS A 42 -3.40 -35.91 3.03
C LYS A 42 -2.00 -35.65 2.49
N SER A 43 -1.04 -35.61 3.40
CA SER A 43 0.41 -35.51 3.17
C SER A 43 1.08 -36.72 3.82
N GLY A 44 1.10 -37.84 3.09
CA GLY A 44 1.39 -39.15 3.68
C GLY A 44 0.22 -39.62 4.55
N GLU A 45 0.50 -39.93 5.82
CA GLU A 45 -0.50 -40.44 6.77
C GLU A 45 -1.29 -39.32 7.48
N THR A 46 -0.76 -38.10 7.52
CA THR A 46 -1.40 -36.94 8.16
C THR A 46 -2.24 -36.15 7.17
N TYR A 47 -3.12 -35.27 7.67
CA TYR A 47 -3.72 -34.22 6.84
C TYR A 47 -2.64 -33.35 6.21
N THR A 48 -3.01 -32.64 5.14
CA THR A 48 -2.13 -31.63 4.55
C THR A 48 -1.89 -30.48 5.52
N GLU A 49 -0.68 -29.96 5.54
CA GLU A 49 -0.19 -28.89 6.44
C GLU A 49 -0.77 -27.48 6.14
N ALA A 50 -1.87 -27.41 5.39
CA ALA A 50 -2.63 -26.18 5.16
C ALA A 50 -4.10 -26.45 4.82
N CYS A 51 -4.94 -25.52 5.26
CA CYS A 51 -6.32 -25.38 4.84
C CYS A 51 -6.42 -24.35 3.70
N ILE A 52 -7.33 -24.58 2.75
CA ILE A 52 -7.60 -23.62 1.66
C ILE A 52 -9.11 -23.52 1.47
N GLY A 53 -9.58 -22.38 0.99
CA GLY A 53 -10.98 -22.24 0.61
C GLY A 53 -11.34 -20.83 0.18
N PHE A 54 -12.64 -20.59 0.13
CA PHE A 54 -13.20 -19.30 -0.22
C PHE A 54 -14.40 -18.98 0.65
N GLY A 55 -14.81 -17.72 0.65
CA GLY A 55 -15.97 -17.23 1.35
C GLY A 55 -16.13 -15.75 1.08
N THR A 56 -16.72 -15.02 2.02
CA THR A 56 -16.77 -13.56 1.95
C THR A 56 -16.14 -12.92 3.17
N VAL A 57 -15.69 -11.67 3.01
CA VAL A 57 -15.31 -10.77 4.09
C VAL A 57 -16.07 -9.47 3.92
N GLU A 58 -16.97 -9.17 4.85
CA GLU A 58 -17.96 -8.09 4.74
C GLU A 58 -18.68 -8.14 3.38
N GLY A 59 -19.06 -9.34 2.93
CA GLY A 59 -19.70 -9.57 1.64
C GLY A 59 -18.77 -9.57 0.41
N CYS A 60 -17.50 -9.18 0.54
CA CYS A 60 -16.53 -9.22 -0.56
C CYS A 60 -16.01 -10.64 -0.78
N PRO A 61 -16.06 -11.21 -2.00
CA PRO A 61 -15.56 -12.55 -2.25
C PRO A 61 -14.05 -12.62 -2.01
N LEU A 62 -13.59 -13.68 -1.35
CA LEU A 62 -12.18 -13.83 -0.98
C LEU A 62 -11.75 -15.29 -1.09
N TYR A 63 -10.55 -15.52 -1.62
CA TYR A 63 -9.83 -16.78 -1.50
C TYR A 63 -8.79 -16.69 -0.39
N ALA A 64 -8.57 -17.80 0.32
CA ALA A 64 -7.53 -17.83 1.33
C ALA A 64 -6.92 -19.21 1.52
N PHE A 65 -5.69 -19.22 2.00
CA PHE A 65 -5.05 -20.39 2.60
C PHE A 65 -4.52 -20.06 3.98
N ALA A 66 -4.48 -21.05 4.86
CA ALA A 66 -3.85 -20.95 6.16
C ALA A 66 -2.95 -22.16 6.38
N GLN A 67 -1.67 -21.90 6.65
CA GLN A 67 -0.74 -22.94 7.08
C GLN A 67 -1.12 -23.42 8.49
N ASP A 68 -0.95 -24.72 8.73
CA ASP A 68 -1.41 -25.38 9.95
C ASP A 68 -0.20 -25.87 10.77
N SER A 69 0.18 -25.08 11.77
CA SER A 69 1.31 -25.37 12.65
C SER A 69 1.14 -26.68 13.45
N ASP A 70 -0.09 -27.12 13.70
CA ASP A 70 -0.37 -28.34 14.46
C ASP A 70 -0.05 -29.59 13.64
N VAL A 71 0.03 -29.47 12.32
CA VAL A 71 0.34 -30.55 11.38
C VAL A 71 1.76 -30.38 10.86
N ASN A 72 2.70 -31.18 11.38
CA ASN A 72 4.12 -31.15 10.99
C ASN A 72 4.77 -29.75 11.05
N GLY A 73 4.31 -28.87 11.95
CA GLY A 73 4.83 -27.50 12.07
C GLY A 73 4.48 -26.60 10.88
N GLY A 74 3.44 -26.92 10.10
CA GLY A 74 3.06 -26.18 8.89
C GLY A 74 4.07 -26.33 7.75
N ALA A 75 4.98 -27.31 7.84
CA ALA A 75 6.09 -27.46 6.89
C ALA A 75 5.59 -27.80 5.47
N MET A 76 6.00 -27.01 4.49
CA MET A 76 5.61 -27.14 3.09
C MET A 76 5.91 -28.54 2.56
N SER A 77 4.85 -29.28 2.28
CA SER A 77 4.86 -30.53 1.51
C SER A 77 4.43 -30.26 0.07
N LYS A 78 4.66 -31.21 -0.82
CA LYS A 78 4.14 -31.21 -2.19
C LYS A 78 2.62 -31.14 -2.21
N ALA A 79 1.95 -31.87 -1.31
CA ALA A 79 0.50 -31.85 -1.18
C ALA A 79 -0.01 -30.47 -0.74
N GLN A 80 0.67 -29.83 0.22
CA GLN A 80 0.37 -28.45 0.62
C GLN A 80 0.56 -27.49 -0.55
N ALA A 81 1.66 -27.63 -1.29
CA ALA A 81 1.95 -26.77 -2.41
C ALA A 81 0.92 -26.87 -3.53
N GLU A 82 0.47 -28.08 -3.86
CA GLU A 82 -0.62 -28.30 -4.83
C GLU A 82 -1.92 -27.61 -4.38
N LYS A 83 -2.25 -27.67 -3.08
CA LYS A 83 -3.40 -26.94 -2.51
C LYS A 83 -3.24 -25.42 -2.64
N VAL A 84 -2.08 -24.88 -2.27
CA VAL A 84 -1.79 -23.44 -2.37
C VAL A 84 -1.87 -22.98 -3.83
N ARG A 85 -1.21 -23.69 -4.76
CA ARG A 85 -1.28 -23.37 -6.20
C ARG A 85 -2.71 -23.41 -6.74
N LYS A 86 -3.51 -24.38 -6.30
CA LYS A 86 -4.93 -24.46 -6.66
C LYS A 86 -5.70 -23.21 -6.23
N ILE A 87 -5.43 -22.69 -5.02
CA ILE A 87 -6.14 -21.50 -4.52
C ILE A 87 -5.74 -20.22 -5.27
N TYR A 88 -4.45 -20.07 -5.59
CA TYR A 88 -3.96 -18.99 -6.46
C TYR A 88 -4.62 -19.06 -7.84
N ALA A 89 -4.68 -20.24 -8.46
CA ALA A 89 -5.31 -20.41 -9.76
C ALA A 89 -6.81 -20.08 -9.75
N LEU A 90 -7.52 -20.37 -8.65
CA LEU A 90 -8.93 -20.02 -8.50
C LEU A 90 -9.13 -18.51 -8.33
N ALA A 91 -8.28 -17.85 -7.53
CA ALA A 91 -8.30 -16.39 -7.36
C ALA A 91 -8.11 -15.68 -8.71
N VAL A 92 -7.11 -16.09 -9.50
CA VAL A 92 -6.89 -15.53 -10.86
C VAL A 92 -8.11 -15.75 -11.75
N LYS A 93 -8.64 -16.97 -11.76
CA LYS A 93 -9.72 -17.37 -12.67
C LYS A 93 -11.02 -16.60 -12.42
N THR A 94 -11.24 -16.16 -11.19
CA THR A 94 -12.48 -15.49 -10.76
C THR A 94 -12.31 -13.99 -10.53
N GLY A 95 -11.07 -13.49 -10.48
CA GLY A 95 -10.79 -12.08 -10.22
C GLY A 95 -11.11 -11.68 -8.78
N ALA A 96 -10.86 -12.56 -7.80
CA ALA A 96 -11.06 -12.26 -6.38
C ALA A 96 -9.72 -12.17 -5.64
N PRO A 97 -9.61 -11.33 -4.58
CA PRO A 97 -8.40 -11.21 -3.78
C PRO A 97 -7.98 -12.54 -3.14
N ILE A 98 -6.72 -12.61 -2.72
CA ILE A 98 -6.17 -13.76 -2.01
C ILE A 98 -5.44 -13.35 -0.72
N VAL A 99 -5.76 -14.04 0.38
CA VAL A 99 -5.06 -13.93 1.67
C VAL A 99 -4.28 -15.21 1.96
N GLY A 100 -2.98 -15.09 2.18
CA GLY A 100 -2.15 -16.17 2.70
C GLY A 100 -1.88 -15.98 4.18
N ILE A 101 -2.32 -16.90 5.03
CA ILE A 101 -2.01 -16.91 6.47
C ILE A 101 -0.82 -17.85 6.70
N PHE A 102 0.29 -17.27 7.16
CA PHE A 102 1.57 -17.94 7.32
C PHE A 102 1.87 -18.24 8.79
N ASP A 103 2.17 -19.52 9.03
CA ASP A 103 2.60 -20.09 10.30
C ASP A 103 3.26 -21.46 10.00
N SER A 104 4.53 -21.41 9.60
CA SER A 104 5.29 -22.53 9.05
C SER A 104 6.78 -22.43 9.35
N ILE A 105 7.34 -23.55 9.79
CA ILE A 105 8.80 -23.71 10.02
C ILE A 105 9.61 -23.91 8.72
N GLY A 106 9.01 -23.70 7.55
CA GLY A 106 9.67 -23.81 6.25
C GLY A 106 9.23 -25.04 5.48
N GLY A 107 10.17 -25.78 4.88
CA GLY A 107 9.86 -26.90 3.99
C GLY A 107 10.05 -28.28 4.62
N LYS A 108 9.23 -29.26 4.21
CA LYS A 108 9.32 -30.65 4.65
C LYS A 108 10.54 -31.34 4.01
N LEU A 109 11.67 -31.28 4.71
CA LEU A 109 12.99 -31.71 4.18
C LEU A 109 13.04 -33.16 3.66
N ALA A 110 12.16 -34.03 4.16
CA ALA A 110 12.04 -35.41 3.70
C ALA A 110 11.68 -35.53 2.19
N GLU A 111 11.06 -34.51 1.61
CA GLU A 111 10.60 -34.50 0.21
C GLU A 111 11.65 -33.97 -0.79
N LYS A 112 12.82 -33.53 -0.32
CA LYS A 112 14.01 -33.22 -1.14
C LYS A 112 13.72 -32.32 -2.36
N GLY A 113 13.93 -32.81 -3.58
CA GLY A 113 13.81 -32.03 -4.81
C GLY A 113 12.38 -31.61 -5.16
N ASP A 114 11.38 -32.38 -4.74
CA ASP A 114 9.97 -32.05 -4.97
C ASP A 114 9.60 -30.74 -4.26
N LEU A 115 10.21 -30.47 -3.10
CA LEU A 115 10.04 -29.23 -2.34
C LEU A 115 10.54 -28.00 -3.12
N LEU A 116 11.70 -28.11 -3.79
CA LEU A 116 12.26 -27.01 -4.58
C LEU A 116 11.36 -26.68 -5.78
N SER A 117 10.86 -27.70 -6.47
CA SER A 117 9.92 -27.52 -7.58
C SER A 117 8.62 -26.86 -7.10
N ALA A 118 8.06 -27.35 -5.99
CA ALA A 118 6.83 -26.86 -5.40
C ALA A 118 6.91 -25.36 -5.03
N TYR A 119 7.96 -24.96 -4.30
CA TYR A 119 8.17 -23.56 -3.96
C TYR A 119 8.40 -22.67 -5.19
N GLY A 120 9.19 -23.15 -6.16
CA GLY A 120 9.47 -22.40 -7.39
C GLY A 120 8.21 -22.11 -8.20
N GLU A 121 7.30 -23.06 -8.27
CA GLU A 121 6.01 -22.88 -8.94
C GLU A 121 5.10 -21.89 -8.20
N ILE A 122 4.97 -22.00 -6.87
CA ILE A 122 4.16 -21.03 -6.09
C ILE A 122 4.74 -19.62 -6.22
N LEU A 123 6.07 -19.48 -6.07
CA LEU A 123 6.74 -18.19 -6.17
C LEU A 123 6.52 -17.55 -7.56
N ARG A 124 6.62 -18.35 -8.62
CA ARG A 124 6.31 -17.88 -9.98
C ARG A 124 4.85 -17.46 -10.09
N ASP A 125 3.92 -18.27 -9.61
CA ASP A 125 2.49 -18.03 -9.76
C ASP A 125 2.07 -16.77 -8.96
N ALA A 126 2.57 -16.58 -7.73
CA ALA A 126 2.32 -15.40 -6.89
C ALA A 126 2.94 -14.11 -7.47
N ASN A 127 4.18 -14.16 -7.95
CA ASN A 127 4.84 -13.00 -8.55
C ASN A 127 4.14 -12.54 -9.84
N ASN A 128 3.67 -13.47 -10.67
CA ASN A 128 2.94 -13.12 -11.89
C ASN A 128 1.49 -12.68 -11.62
N LEU A 129 0.98 -12.87 -10.40
CA LEU A 129 -0.33 -12.40 -9.98
C LEU A 129 -0.34 -10.92 -9.55
N SER A 130 0.84 -10.35 -9.27
CA SER A 130 0.98 -8.96 -8.81
C SER A 130 0.30 -7.98 -9.77
N GLY A 131 -0.54 -7.10 -9.23
CA GLY A 131 -1.30 -6.11 -9.99
C GLY A 131 -2.50 -6.67 -10.76
N VAL A 132 -2.92 -7.92 -10.52
CA VAL A 132 -4.13 -8.52 -11.13
C VAL A 132 -5.25 -8.67 -10.13
N VAL A 133 -4.99 -9.34 -8.99
CA VAL A 133 -5.87 -9.36 -7.82
C VAL A 133 -5.03 -8.95 -6.60
N PRO A 134 -5.62 -8.30 -5.58
CA PRO A 134 -4.87 -7.98 -4.37
C PRO A 134 -4.38 -9.24 -3.65
N GLN A 135 -3.12 -9.23 -3.27
CA GLN A 135 -2.46 -10.29 -2.51
C GLN A 135 -2.08 -9.75 -1.13
N ILE A 136 -2.54 -10.42 -0.07
CA ILE A 136 -2.22 -10.04 1.31
C ILE A 136 -1.59 -11.23 2.04
N SER A 137 -0.45 -10.99 2.68
CA SER A 137 0.20 -11.95 3.57
C SER A 137 -0.09 -11.59 5.03
N LEU A 138 -0.67 -12.52 5.77
CA LEU A 138 -0.92 -12.41 7.21
C LEU A 138 0.08 -13.32 7.95
N ILE A 139 1.02 -12.74 8.69
CA ILE A 139 2.06 -13.48 9.41
C ILE A 139 1.69 -13.58 10.89
N LEU A 140 1.30 -14.78 11.33
CA LEU A 140 0.85 -15.04 12.70
C LEU A 140 1.85 -15.84 13.53
N GLY A 141 2.80 -16.50 12.87
CA GLY A 141 3.89 -17.23 13.49
C GLY A 141 5.16 -17.19 12.64
N PRO A 142 6.05 -18.19 12.76
CA PRO A 142 7.21 -18.31 11.90
C PRO A 142 6.84 -18.37 10.41
N CYS A 143 7.56 -17.64 9.59
CA CYS A 143 7.53 -17.73 8.13
C CYS A 143 8.96 -17.62 7.65
N ILE A 144 9.57 -18.79 7.39
CA ILE A 144 11.03 -18.92 7.26
C ILE A 144 11.42 -19.37 5.84
N GLY A 145 12.55 -18.85 5.36
CA GLY A 145 13.20 -19.29 4.11
C GLY A 145 12.37 -18.92 2.88
N THR A 146 12.13 -19.87 1.98
CA THR A 146 11.42 -19.60 0.72
C THR A 146 9.96 -19.17 0.93
N SER A 147 9.30 -19.63 2.00
CA SER A 147 7.95 -19.14 2.35
C SER A 147 7.96 -17.65 2.65
N ALA A 148 9.02 -17.15 3.30
CA ALA A 148 9.16 -15.72 3.59
C ALA A 148 9.27 -14.89 2.30
N MET A 149 9.97 -15.40 1.29
CA MET A 149 10.07 -14.74 -0.02
C MET A 149 8.72 -14.65 -0.73
N ILE A 150 7.91 -15.72 -0.67
CA ILE A 150 6.55 -15.72 -1.23
C ILE A 150 5.67 -14.71 -0.48
N ALA A 151 5.70 -14.75 0.85
CA ALA A 151 4.92 -13.85 1.68
C ALA A 151 5.31 -12.38 1.45
N ALA A 152 6.60 -12.09 1.32
CA ALA A 152 7.13 -10.76 1.06
C ALA A 152 6.79 -10.21 -0.35
N GLY A 153 6.44 -11.10 -1.28
CA GLY A 153 5.99 -10.73 -2.62
C GLY A 153 4.54 -10.24 -2.70
N ALA A 154 3.75 -10.39 -1.64
CA ALA A 154 2.38 -9.87 -1.57
C ALA A 154 2.35 -8.33 -1.62
N ASP A 155 1.19 -7.76 -1.95
CA ASP A 155 1.04 -6.30 -2.03
C ASP A 155 1.17 -5.67 -0.65
N PHE A 156 0.52 -6.27 0.36
CA PHE A 156 0.57 -5.88 1.76
C PHE A 156 0.90 -7.05 2.68
N ILE A 157 1.68 -6.76 3.71
CA ILE A 157 2.02 -7.70 4.77
C ILE A 157 1.46 -7.17 6.08
N VAL A 158 0.64 -7.97 6.74
CA VAL A 158 0.11 -7.70 8.07
C VAL A 158 0.72 -8.72 9.02
N MET A 159 1.29 -8.26 10.14
CA MET A 159 1.91 -9.13 11.13
C MET A 159 1.23 -8.96 12.49
N SER A 160 1.08 -10.07 13.22
CA SER A 160 0.90 -9.98 14.67
C SER A 160 2.27 -9.79 15.35
N LYS A 161 2.30 -9.37 16.61
CA LYS A 161 3.56 -9.30 17.38
C LYS A 161 4.31 -10.63 17.50
N LYS A 162 3.61 -11.75 17.37
CA LYS A 162 4.21 -13.10 17.34
C LYS A 162 4.74 -13.50 15.96
N GLY A 163 4.37 -12.77 14.92
CA GLY A 163 4.79 -13.04 13.56
C GLY A 163 6.30 -12.87 13.39
N GLN A 164 6.90 -13.77 12.63
CA GLN A 164 8.30 -13.72 12.28
C GLN A 164 8.46 -14.01 10.78
N LEU A 165 9.14 -13.13 10.05
CA LEU A 165 9.31 -13.19 8.61
C LEU A 165 10.79 -13.06 8.25
N THR A 166 11.47 -14.17 8.00
CA THR A 166 12.92 -14.18 7.78
C THR A 166 13.34 -15.17 6.69
N ILE A 167 14.34 -14.80 5.90
CA ILE A 167 14.97 -15.74 4.94
C ILE A 167 15.95 -16.69 5.64
N ALA A 168 16.40 -16.35 6.86
CA ALA A 168 17.40 -17.12 7.59
C ALA A 168 16.81 -18.45 8.07
N PRO A 169 17.34 -19.62 7.65
CA PRO A 169 16.82 -20.92 8.09
C PRO A 169 16.92 -21.16 9.60
N SER A 170 17.79 -20.41 10.28
CA SER A 170 17.93 -20.41 11.74
C SER A 170 16.71 -19.82 12.47
N GLY A 171 15.83 -19.11 11.77
CA GLY A 171 14.77 -18.33 12.40
C GLY A 171 15.32 -17.13 13.17
N GLU A 172 16.46 -16.59 12.76
CA GLU A 172 17.02 -15.37 13.34
C GLU A 172 16.52 -14.13 12.58
N GLY A 173 16.19 -13.07 13.34
CA GLY A 173 15.68 -11.80 12.81
C GLY A 173 14.25 -11.89 12.25
N GLY A 174 13.81 -10.80 11.62
CA GLY A 174 12.52 -10.74 10.95
C GLY A 174 11.33 -10.64 11.91
N PHE A 175 11.55 -10.15 13.12
CA PHE A 175 10.47 -9.89 14.07
C PHE A 175 9.58 -8.75 13.55
N SER A 176 8.32 -8.72 13.98
CA SER A 176 7.33 -7.76 13.48
C SER A 176 7.77 -6.28 13.56
N GLU A 177 8.44 -5.86 14.64
CA GLU A 177 8.97 -4.50 14.80
C GLU A 177 10.06 -4.19 13.77
N GLU A 178 11.07 -5.05 13.64
CA GLU A 178 12.13 -4.93 12.63
C GLU A 178 11.56 -4.94 11.20
N ALA A 179 10.54 -5.77 10.94
CA ALA A 179 9.87 -5.80 9.64
C ALA A 179 9.11 -4.51 9.35
N ALA A 180 8.52 -3.85 10.36
CA ALA A 180 7.85 -2.57 10.21
C ALA A 180 8.85 -1.44 9.96
N GLU A 181 9.93 -1.37 10.75
CA GLU A 181 11.00 -0.38 10.61
C GLU A 181 11.71 -0.46 9.25
N ASN A 182 11.81 -1.65 8.66
CA ASN A 182 12.39 -1.86 7.34
C ASN A 182 11.36 -1.72 6.18
N GLY A 183 10.12 -1.33 6.47
CA GLY A 183 9.08 -1.15 5.44
C GLY A 183 8.56 -2.44 4.80
N ILE A 184 8.86 -3.61 5.39
CA ILE A 184 8.36 -4.91 4.94
C ILE A 184 6.92 -5.09 5.41
N ALA A 185 6.66 -4.88 6.70
CA ALA A 185 5.31 -4.95 7.26
C ALA A 185 4.54 -3.64 7.00
N ALA A 186 3.40 -3.74 6.35
CA ALA A 186 2.50 -2.61 6.17
C ALA A 186 1.75 -2.29 7.47
N LEU A 187 1.45 -3.31 8.28
CA LEU A 187 0.73 -3.19 9.54
C LEU A 187 1.27 -4.21 10.55
N VAL A 188 1.46 -3.77 11.78
CA VAL A 188 1.74 -4.64 12.94
C VAL A 188 0.62 -4.48 13.96
N LYS A 189 0.14 -5.60 14.52
CA LYS A 189 -0.93 -5.64 15.52
C LYS A 189 -0.52 -6.45 16.75
N ASP A 190 -1.10 -6.11 17.90
CA ASP A 190 -0.70 -6.69 19.18
C ASP A 190 -1.12 -8.16 19.30
N SER A 191 -2.27 -8.50 18.71
CA SER A 191 -2.79 -9.86 18.69
C SER A 191 -3.11 -10.36 17.29
N GLU A 192 -3.33 -11.67 17.20
CA GLU A 192 -3.81 -12.31 15.98
C GLU A 192 -5.21 -11.84 15.58
N GLU A 193 -6.12 -11.73 16.54
CA GLU A 193 -7.49 -11.29 16.30
C GLU A 193 -7.51 -9.88 15.72
N GLU A 194 -6.65 -9.00 16.23
CA GLU A 194 -6.46 -7.66 15.68
C GLU A 194 -5.83 -7.68 14.28
N ALA A 195 -4.88 -8.58 14.03
CA ALA A 195 -4.25 -8.74 12.71
C ALA A 195 -5.26 -9.25 11.66
N ILE A 196 -6.07 -10.25 12.01
CA ILE A 196 -7.18 -10.74 11.17
C ILE A 196 -8.19 -9.62 10.91
N LYS A 197 -8.58 -8.87 11.95
CA LYS A 197 -9.47 -7.72 11.80
C LYS A 197 -8.90 -6.65 10.87
N ALA A 198 -7.60 -6.38 10.97
CA ALA A 198 -6.93 -5.44 10.06
C ALA A 198 -6.93 -5.93 8.61
N VAL A 199 -6.70 -7.23 8.36
CA VAL A 199 -6.83 -7.80 7.01
C VAL A 199 -8.26 -7.65 6.49
N ARG A 200 -9.28 -7.93 7.33
CA ARG A 200 -10.68 -7.74 6.95
C ARG A 200 -10.98 -6.28 6.56
N GLN A 201 -10.49 -5.33 7.34
CA GLN A 201 -10.62 -3.89 7.07
C GLN A 201 -9.86 -3.44 5.82
N LEU A 202 -8.74 -4.10 5.50
CA LEU A 202 -7.97 -3.81 4.29
C LEU A 202 -8.72 -4.29 3.05
N ILE A 203 -9.21 -5.53 3.06
CA ILE A 203 -9.93 -6.14 1.92
C ILE A 203 -11.09 -5.26 1.45
N VAL A 204 -11.90 -4.73 2.36
CA VAL A 204 -13.06 -3.90 2.00
C VAL A 204 -12.70 -2.54 1.41
N LYS A 205 -11.42 -2.12 1.49
CA LYS A 205 -10.93 -0.88 0.87
C LYS A 205 -10.36 -1.11 -0.52
N LEU A 206 -10.15 -2.36 -0.92
CA LEU A 206 -9.52 -2.73 -2.19
C LEU A 206 -10.56 -3.24 -3.18
N PRO A 207 -10.40 -3.00 -4.49
CA PRO A 207 -11.22 -3.67 -5.49
C PRO A 207 -10.90 -5.17 -5.54
N SER A 208 -11.79 -5.99 -6.08
CA SER A 208 -11.55 -7.44 -6.15
C SER A 208 -10.39 -7.79 -7.09
N ASN A 209 -10.20 -6.98 -8.13
CA ASN A 209 -9.21 -7.15 -9.18
C ASN A 209 -8.94 -5.82 -9.91
N ASN A 210 -7.98 -5.81 -10.82
CA ASN A 210 -7.57 -4.63 -11.58
C ASN A 210 -8.53 -4.16 -12.69
N LEU A 211 -9.62 -4.89 -12.95
CA LEU A 211 -10.65 -4.51 -13.92
C LEU A 211 -11.87 -3.86 -13.24
N GLU A 212 -12.00 -4.03 -11.93
CA GLU A 212 -13.06 -3.41 -11.14
C GLU A 212 -12.70 -1.97 -10.76
N PRO A 213 -13.72 -1.09 -10.61
CA PRO A 213 -13.49 0.22 -10.03
C PRO A 213 -13.05 0.06 -8.57
N ALA A 214 -12.41 1.11 -8.03
CA ALA A 214 -12.06 1.17 -6.62
C ALA A 214 -13.28 0.91 -5.72
N ALA A 215 -13.02 0.32 -4.54
CA ALA A 215 -14.05 -0.14 -3.63
C ALA A 215 -15.00 1.00 -3.22
N PHE A 216 -16.29 0.71 -3.20
CA PHE A 216 -17.29 1.64 -2.71
C PHE A 216 -17.06 1.93 -1.23
N MET A 217 -17.22 3.19 -0.84
CA MET A 217 -17.16 3.60 0.56
C MET A 217 -18.31 4.54 0.88
N GLU A 218 -19.05 4.24 1.94
CA GLU A 218 -20.14 5.09 2.39
C GLU A 218 -19.64 6.51 2.70
N GLU A 219 -20.47 7.49 2.36
CA GLU A 219 -20.17 8.89 2.66
C GLU A 219 -20.20 9.13 4.16
N SER A 220 -19.20 9.85 4.64
CA SER A 220 -19.06 10.26 6.02
C SER A 220 -18.46 11.67 6.07
N GLU A 221 -18.72 12.38 7.17
CA GLU A 221 -18.16 13.70 7.41
C GLU A 221 -16.62 13.68 7.36
N ALA A 222 -16.01 14.83 7.10
CA ALA A 222 -14.57 14.98 7.21
C ALA A 222 -14.12 14.79 8.66
N VAL A 223 -12.89 14.31 8.85
CA VAL A 223 -12.25 14.27 10.18
C VAL A 223 -12.18 15.67 10.78
N SER A 224 -11.76 16.65 9.98
CA SER A 224 -11.73 18.07 10.34
C SER A 224 -11.61 18.96 9.09
N VAL A 225 -11.60 20.27 9.28
CA VAL A 225 -11.35 21.24 8.21
C VAL A 225 -9.86 21.58 8.20
N PRO A 226 -9.15 21.48 7.06
CA PRO A 226 -7.74 21.88 6.98
C PRO A 226 -7.56 23.38 7.24
N SER A 227 -6.39 23.76 7.75
CA SER A 227 -6.04 25.13 8.12
C SER A 227 -4.63 25.52 7.65
N ALA A 228 -4.36 26.82 7.50
CA ALA A 228 -3.11 27.32 6.91
C ALA A 228 -1.82 26.90 7.65
N GLY A 229 -1.92 26.49 8.92
CA GLY A 229 -0.79 26.01 9.71
C GLY A 229 -0.52 24.51 9.59
N ASN A 230 -1.34 23.76 8.86
CA ASN A 230 -1.21 22.31 8.82
C ASN A 230 -0.02 21.84 7.98
N THR A 231 0.61 20.77 8.45
CA THR A 231 1.55 19.99 7.62
C THR A 231 0.81 19.27 6.49
N ALA A 232 1.54 18.73 5.50
CA ALA A 232 0.90 17.97 4.44
C ALA A 232 0.20 16.71 5.00
N LYS A 233 0.81 16.04 5.98
CA LYS A 233 0.20 14.91 6.71
C LYS A 233 -1.08 15.30 7.43
N GLU A 234 -1.09 16.44 8.13
CA GLU A 234 -2.28 16.93 8.84
C GLU A 234 -3.41 17.29 7.87
N ALA A 235 -3.09 17.95 6.76
CA ALA A 235 -4.06 18.28 5.71
C ALA A 235 -4.69 17.01 5.10
N ALA A 236 -3.87 15.99 4.80
CA ALA A 236 -4.34 14.70 4.30
C ALA A 236 -5.30 14.01 5.29
N LYS A 237 -4.96 14.01 6.58
CA LYS A 237 -5.83 13.44 7.63
C LYS A 237 -7.12 14.23 7.82
N ALA A 238 -7.08 15.56 7.73
CA ALA A 238 -8.26 16.41 7.88
C ALA A 238 -9.30 16.13 6.79
N VAL A 239 -8.88 16.05 5.52
CA VAL A 239 -9.81 15.82 4.40
C VAL A 239 -10.35 14.41 4.30
N ALA A 240 -9.80 13.44 5.04
CA ALA A 240 -10.27 12.07 5.04
C ALA A 240 -11.67 11.96 5.67
N SER A 241 -12.43 10.95 5.29
CA SER A 241 -13.72 10.66 5.91
C SER A 241 -13.50 10.06 7.29
N LYS A 242 -14.32 10.45 8.26
CA LYS A 242 -14.20 10.03 9.66
C LYS A 242 -14.21 8.50 9.77
N ASP A 243 -13.33 7.99 10.64
CA ASP A 243 -13.15 6.55 10.93
C ASP A 243 -12.76 5.68 9.71
N SER A 244 -12.41 6.28 8.57
CA SER A 244 -12.10 5.56 7.34
C SER A 244 -10.60 5.39 7.06
N ILE A 245 -9.76 6.17 7.75
CA ILE A 245 -8.30 6.18 7.53
C ILE A 245 -7.71 4.85 7.95
N MET A 246 -6.97 4.25 7.02
CA MET A 246 -6.09 3.11 7.26
C MET A 246 -4.67 3.50 6.84
N GLU A 247 -3.90 4.02 7.80
CA GLU A 247 -2.48 4.39 7.62
C GLU A 247 -1.65 3.12 7.41
N LEU A 248 -0.76 3.16 6.41
CA LEU A 248 0.10 2.05 6.01
C LEU A 248 1.57 2.37 6.29
N SER A 249 2.30 1.39 6.82
CA SER A 249 3.72 1.50 7.16
C SER A 249 4.04 2.76 7.99
N PRO A 250 3.34 3.00 9.13
CA PRO A 250 3.56 4.20 9.94
C PRO A 250 4.98 4.33 10.49
N ASP A 251 5.72 3.22 10.61
CA ASP A 251 7.06 3.14 11.21
C ASP A 251 8.21 3.21 10.19
N PHE A 252 7.90 3.38 8.89
CA PHE A 252 8.87 3.45 7.79
C PHE A 252 8.62 4.70 6.95
N GLY A 253 9.67 5.42 6.53
CA GLY A 253 9.53 6.64 5.74
C GLY A 253 8.62 7.68 6.42
N ASN A 254 9.11 8.29 7.50
CA ASN A 254 8.30 9.10 8.42
C ASN A 254 7.86 10.47 7.85
N ASP A 255 8.55 10.96 6.84
CA ASP A 255 8.23 12.21 6.15
C ASP A 255 7.17 12.00 5.06
N VAL A 256 6.78 10.73 4.82
CA VAL A 256 5.68 10.34 3.95
C VAL A 256 4.57 9.66 4.72
N PHE A 257 3.35 10.17 4.57
CA PHE A 257 2.13 9.48 5.01
C PHE A 257 1.49 8.78 3.81
N THR A 258 1.08 7.52 3.98
CA THR A 258 0.26 6.78 3.01
C THR A 258 -0.93 6.15 3.71
N ALA A 259 -2.12 6.27 3.13
CA ALA A 259 -3.32 5.68 3.70
C ALA A 259 -4.40 5.42 2.66
N PHE A 260 -5.23 4.40 2.91
CA PHE A 260 -6.53 4.30 2.26
C PHE A 260 -7.60 4.99 3.09
N SER A 261 -8.48 5.73 2.43
CA SER A 261 -9.60 6.43 3.06
C SER A 261 -10.66 6.76 2.02
N GLY A 262 -11.83 7.23 2.45
CA GLY A 262 -12.79 7.88 1.57
C GLY A 262 -12.65 9.40 1.69
N VAL A 263 -13.04 10.15 0.67
CA VAL A 263 -13.13 11.63 0.73
C VAL A 263 -14.56 12.14 0.45
N GLY A 264 -15.56 11.27 0.62
CA GLY A 264 -16.97 11.60 0.41
C GLY A 264 -17.39 11.67 -1.07
N ILE A 265 -16.81 10.82 -1.93
CA ILE A 265 -17.20 10.64 -3.34
C ILE A 265 -17.71 9.23 -3.64
N GLY A 266 -17.98 8.44 -2.59
CA GLY A 266 -18.46 7.06 -2.75
C GLY A 266 -17.40 6.02 -3.14
N THR A 267 -16.09 6.34 -3.10
CA THR A 267 -15.01 5.38 -3.40
C THR A 267 -13.81 5.56 -2.47
N THR A 268 -13.05 4.48 -2.27
CA THR A 268 -11.70 4.54 -1.70
C THR A 268 -10.79 5.41 -2.55
N VAL A 269 -9.94 6.19 -1.88
CA VAL A 269 -8.81 6.91 -2.44
C VAL A 269 -7.53 6.56 -1.69
N GLY A 270 -6.40 6.64 -2.38
CA GLY A 270 -5.08 6.62 -1.79
C GLY A 270 -4.65 8.04 -1.44
N LEU A 271 -4.47 8.30 -0.14
CA LEU A 271 -3.92 9.55 0.35
C LEU A 271 -2.40 9.40 0.50
N VAL A 272 -1.65 10.35 -0.05
CA VAL A 272 -0.21 10.43 0.15
C VAL A 272 0.20 11.85 0.52
N SER A 273 1.09 12.01 1.50
CA SER A 273 1.66 13.32 1.84
C SER A 273 3.17 13.29 1.84
N TYR A 274 3.77 14.45 1.63
CA TYR A 274 5.21 14.67 1.63
C TYR A 274 5.52 15.90 2.49
N ASP A 275 6.26 15.72 3.56
CA ASP A 275 6.78 16.80 4.40
C ASP A 275 8.31 16.80 4.39
N GLY A 276 8.97 17.94 4.60
CA GLY A 276 10.42 17.97 4.86
C GLY A 276 11.34 17.65 3.67
N GLU A 277 12.44 16.95 3.91
CA GLU A 277 13.41 16.53 2.88
C GLU A 277 13.36 15.01 2.71
N LEU A 278 12.99 14.54 1.52
CA LEU A 278 12.60 13.14 1.31
C LEU A 278 13.82 12.20 1.30
N THR A 279 13.80 11.21 2.19
CA THR A 279 14.79 10.14 2.28
C THR A 279 14.57 9.07 1.20
N GLU A 280 15.47 8.08 1.13
CA GLU A 280 15.28 6.91 0.26
C GLU A 280 14.05 6.08 0.70
N ASP A 281 13.86 5.89 2.00
CA ASP A 281 12.74 5.13 2.58
C ASP A 281 11.39 5.79 2.28
N ASP A 282 11.30 7.12 2.42
CA ASP A 282 10.12 7.89 2.04
C ASP A 282 9.73 7.66 0.57
N CYS A 283 10.73 7.67 -0.31
CA CYS A 283 10.52 7.48 -1.74
C CYS A 283 10.12 6.03 -2.07
N VAL A 284 10.73 5.02 -1.43
CA VAL A 284 10.35 3.60 -1.59
C VAL A 284 8.91 3.38 -1.15
N LYS A 285 8.53 3.90 0.02
CA LYS A 285 7.17 3.83 0.57
C LYS A 285 6.16 4.44 -0.39
N ALA A 286 6.40 5.69 -0.81
CA ALA A 286 5.52 6.39 -1.72
C ALA A 286 5.43 5.69 -3.09
N ALA A 287 6.55 5.31 -3.69
CA ALA A 287 6.58 4.71 -5.01
C ALA A 287 5.79 3.39 -5.05
N ARG A 288 5.95 2.54 -4.03
CA ARG A 288 5.19 1.28 -3.92
C ARG A 288 3.69 1.54 -3.77
N PHE A 289 3.31 2.51 -2.93
CA PHE A 289 1.91 2.87 -2.71
C PHE A 289 1.24 3.43 -3.97
N ILE A 290 1.91 4.33 -4.71
CA ILE A 290 1.42 4.89 -5.97
C ILE A 290 1.21 3.79 -7.02
N ARG A 291 2.18 2.89 -7.18
CA ARG A 291 2.06 1.79 -8.16
C ARG A 291 0.96 0.81 -7.80
N PHE A 292 0.74 0.55 -6.51
CA PHE A 292 -0.40 -0.26 -6.07
C PHE A 292 -1.73 0.44 -6.40
N CYS A 293 -1.87 1.73 -6.05
CA CYS A 293 -3.09 2.49 -6.35
C CYS A 293 -3.37 2.50 -7.85
N ASP A 294 -2.35 2.70 -8.68
CA ASP A 294 -2.48 2.66 -10.14
C ASP A 294 -2.91 1.28 -10.66
N ALA A 295 -2.27 0.20 -10.20
CA ALA A 295 -2.58 -1.16 -10.63
C ALA A 295 -4.04 -1.55 -10.35
N PHE A 296 -4.66 -0.94 -9.34
CA PHE A 296 -6.03 -1.24 -8.90
C PHE A 296 -6.99 -0.06 -9.11
N SER A 297 -6.65 0.88 -10.01
CA SER A 297 -7.53 2.01 -10.37
C SER A 297 -8.02 2.84 -9.17
N ILE A 298 -7.24 2.90 -8.09
CA ILE A 298 -7.53 3.71 -6.90
C ILE A 298 -7.03 5.14 -7.17
N PRO A 299 -7.89 6.17 -7.11
CA PRO A 299 -7.46 7.55 -7.25
C PRO A 299 -6.45 7.94 -6.17
N VAL A 300 -5.46 8.74 -6.54
CA VAL A 300 -4.44 9.25 -5.63
C VAL A 300 -4.65 10.74 -5.37
N VAL A 301 -4.61 11.12 -4.10
CA VAL A 301 -4.59 12.52 -3.66
C VAL A 301 -3.29 12.80 -2.93
N SER A 302 -2.48 13.69 -3.51
CA SER A 302 -1.14 14.03 -3.02
C SER A 302 -1.14 15.37 -2.31
N PHE A 303 -0.59 15.43 -1.09
CA PHE A 303 -0.38 16.66 -0.31
C PHE A 303 1.11 16.96 -0.24
N VAL A 304 1.54 18.14 -0.69
CA VAL A 304 2.97 18.43 -0.89
C VAL A 304 3.43 19.63 -0.07
N ASN A 305 4.42 19.38 0.80
CA ASN A 305 5.15 20.36 1.59
C ASN A 305 6.61 19.88 1.78
N ALA A 306 7.31 19.63 0.67
CA ALA A 306 8.66 19.06 0.68
C ALA A 306 9.67 19.95 -0.06
N LYS A 307 10.90 19.95 0.47
CA LYS A 307 11.98 20.86 0.09
C LYS A 307 13.00 20.25 -0.86
N GLY A 308 13.07 18.92 -0.93
CA GLY A 308 14.07 18.23 -1.74
C GLY A 308 14.08 16.73 -1.56
N PHE A 309 15.06 16.10 -2.19
CA PHE A 309 15.37 14.68 -2.07
C PHE A 309 16.80 14.51 -1.57
N LEU A 310 17.03 13.52 -0.72
CA LEU A 310 18.38 13.14 -0.26
C LEU A 310 19.08 12.16 -1.21
N SER A 311 18.32 11.47 -2.07
CA SER A 311 18.85 10.45 -3.00
C SER A 311 18.33 10.66 -4.43
N LEU A 312 19.26 10.73 -5.39
CA LEU A 312 18.94 10.83 -6.82
C LEU A 312 18.25 9.56 -7.34
N ARG A 313 18.71 8.38 -6.90
CA ARG A 313 18.12 7.10 -7.28
C ARG A 313 16.66 7.03 -6.81
N ALA A 314 16.43 7.41 -5.55
CA ALA A 314 15.11 7.41 -4.95
C ALA A 314 14.16 8.42 -5.62
N ALA A 315 14.65 9.63 -5.92
CA ALA A 315 13.89 10.63 -6.66
C ALA A 315 13.50 10.16 -8.07
N SER A 316 14.41 9.48 -8.78
CA SER A 316 14.17 8.91 -10.11
C SER A 316 13.11 7.79 -10.08
N MET A 317 13.19 6.91 -9.09
CA MET A 317 12.21 5.85 -8.86
C MET A 317 10.81 6.44 -8.56
N LEU A 318 10.71 7.38 -7.61
CA LEU A 318 9.42 7.98 -7.26
C LEU A 318 8.80 8.75 -8.43
N SER A 319 9.62 9.54 -9.14
CA SER A 319 9.18 10.24 -10.36
C SER A 319 8.65 9.26 -11.41
N SER A 320 9.34 8.13 -11.61
CA SER A 320 8.89 7.09 -12.55
C SER A 320 7.56 6.46 -12.13
N ALA A 321 7.33 6.25 -10.83
CA ALA A 321 6.08 5.71 -10.31
C ALA A 321 4.89 6.64 -10.61
N TYR A 322 5.05 7.96 -10.40
CA TYR A 322 4.02 8.94 -10.74
C TYR A 322 3.80 9.08 -12.25
N ALA A 323 4.87 9.18 -13.02
CA ALA A 323 4.80 9.39 -14.46
C ALA A 323 4.15 8.22 -15.21
N GLU A 324 4.37 6.98 -14.76
CA GLU A 324 3.72 5.79 -15.32
C GLU A 324 2.25 5.70 -14.94
N ALA A 325 1.89 6.15 -13.73
CA ALA A 325 0.55 5.98 -13.19
C ALA A 325 -0.50 6.67 -14.07
N THR A 326 -1.57 5.94 -14.36
CA THR A 326 -2.72 6.35 -15.17
C THR A 326 -3.98 6.60 -14.35
N ALA A 327 -4.05 6.11 -13.11
CA ALA A 327 -5.10 6.47 -12.16
C ALA A 327 -5.25 8.00 -12.03
N SER A 328 -6.44 8.43 -11.59
CA SER A 328 -6.75 9.83 -11.34
C SER A 328 -5.84 10.37 -10.23
N LYS A 329 -5.18 11.49 -10.48
CA LYS A 329 -4.18 12.10 -9.59
C LYS A 329 -4.51 13.57 -9.36
N VAL A 330 -4.81 13.91 -8.12
CA VAL A 330 -5.08 15.28 -7.68
C VAL A 330 -3.99 15.69 -6.69
N THR A 331 -3.38 16.85 -6.90
CA THR A 331 -2.32 17.37 -6.05
C THR A 331 -2.76 18.65 -5.35
N ILE A 332 -2.53 18.70 -4.03
CA ILE A 332 -2.65 19.90 -3.20
C ILE A 332 -1.25 20.32 -2.74
N ALA A 333 -0.73 21.42 -3.26
CA ALA A 333 0.48 22.05 -2.73
C ALA A 333 0.11 22.82 -1.45
N VAL A 334 0.45 22.23 -0.30
CA VAL A 334 0.15 22.74 1.05
C VAL A 334 1.20 23.77 1.48
N GLY A 335 2.46 23.56 1.11
CA GLY A 335 3.59 24.39 1.51
C GLY A 335 4.67 24.43 0.44
N ASP A 336 5.90 24.08 0.81
CA ASP A 336 7.03 24.07 -0.13
C ASP A 336 6.83 22.98 -1.21
N ALA A 337 6.90 23.36 -2.48
CA ALA A 337 6.85 22.46 -3.62
C ALA A 337 7.65 23.06 -4.78
N TYR A 338 8.97 22.94 -4.73
CA TYR A 338 9.86 23.54 -5.74
C TYR A 338 10.87 22.56 -6.32
N GLY A 339 11.41 22.92 -7.48
CA GLY A 339 12.44 22.18 -8.19
C GLY A 339 12.06 20.71 -8.44
N PRO A 340 12.95 19.75 -8.13
CA PRO A 340 12.69 18.33 -8.36
C PRO A 340 11.43 17.80 -7.66
N VAL A 341 11.08 18.30 -6.47
CA VAL A 341 9.90 17.83 -5.73
C VAL A 341 8.64 18.09 -6.53
N TYR A 342 8.44 19.34 -6.95
CA TYR A 342 7.28 19.71 -7.76
C TYR A 342 7.20 18.89 -9.05
N ILE A 343 8.34 18.69 -9.73
CA ILE A 343 8.40 17.94 -10.98
C ILE A 343 8.04 16.46 -10.77
N ALA A 344 8.53 15.84 -9.70
CA ALA A 344 8.41 14.40 -9.48
C ALA A 344 7.05 13.96 -8.94
N VAL A 345 6.42 14.76 -8.06
CA VAL A 345 5.23 14.30 -7.31
C VAL A 345 4.00 15.21 -7.41
N ALA A 346 4.13 16.42 -7.99
CA ALA A 346 3.06 17.41 -7.94
C ALA A 346 2.51 17.78 -9.32
N GLY A 347 3.38 18.28 -10.19
CA GLY A 347 3.01 18.95 -11.44
C GLY A 347 2.85 18.02 -12.63
N LYS A 348 3.03 18.58 -13.83
CA LYS A 348 2.93 17.86 -15.11
C LYS A 348 3.88 16.66 -15.21
N GLY A 349 5.06 16.73 -14.60
CA GLY A 349 6.01 15.61 -14.57
C GLY A 349 5.49 14.39 -13.81
N ALA A 350 4.64 14.62 -12.81
CA ALA A 350 3.96 13.57 -12.04
C ALA A 350 2.70 13.04 -12.75
N ASN A 351 2.43 13.48 -13.98
CA ASN A 351 1.21 13.17 -14.73
C ASN A 351 -0.07 13.49 -13.94
N ALA A 352 -0.03 14.54 -13.11
CA ALA A 352 -1.17 14.99 -12.31
C ALA A 352 -2.27 15.57 -13.20
N ASP A 353 -3.53 15.27 -12.87
CA ASP A 353 -4.70 15.74 -13.62
C ASP A 353 -5.19 17.11 -13.14
N SER A 354 -5.02 17.38 -11.85
CA SER A 354 -5.35 18.65 -11.21
C SER A 354 -4.27 18.97 -10.19
N VAL A 355 -3.82 20.23 -10.18
CA VAL A 355 -2.88 20.74 -9.19
C VAL A 355 -3.41 22.06 -8.68
N VAL A 356 -3.69 22.14 -7.39
CA VAL A 356 -4.08 23.37 -6.70
C VAL A 356 -3.13 23.65 -5.56
N ALA A 357 -3.10 24.90 -5.10
CA ALA A 357 -2.18 25.31 -4.05
C ALA A 357 -2.87 26.15 -2.99
N TRP A 358 -2.40 26.04 -1.76
CA TRP A 358 -2.78 26.95 -0.68
C TRP A 358 -2.08 28.31 -0.82
N PRO A 359 -2.61 29.40 -0.24
CA PRO A 359 -2.07 30.75 -0.46
C PRO A 359 -0.61 30.94 0.00
N GLN A 360 -0.18 30.15 0.99
CA GLN A 360 1.17 30.17 1.56
C GLN A 360 2.14 29.20 0.88
N ALA A 361 1.68 28.39 -0.08
CA ALA A 361 2.53 27.43 -0.76
C ALA A 361 3.64 28.15 -1.56
N VAL A 362 4.76 27.47 -1.78
CA VAL A 362 5.89 28.04 -2.52
C VAL A 362 6.23 27.13 -3.69
N ILE A 363 5.99 27.65 -4.89
CA ILE A 363 6.13 26.91 -6.15
C ILE A 363 7.12 27.65 -7.03
N SER A 364 8.26 27.01 -7.30
CA SER A 364 9.32 27.59 -8.11
C SER A 364 10.22 26.51 -8.72
N ALA A 365 11.00 26.88 -9.73
CA ALA A 365 12.04 26.04 -10.30
C ALA A 365 13.23 25.78 -9.35
N LEU A 366 13.48 26.69 -8.39
CA LEU A 366 14.61 26.62 -7.46
C LEU A 366 14.13 26.86 -6.03
N ALA A 367 14.92 26.38 -5.07
CA ALA A 367 14.75 26.75 -3.67
C ALA A 367 14.83 28.29 -3.52
N PRO A 368 13.92 28.91 -2.75
CA PRO A 368 13.91 30.36 -2.55
C PRO A 368 15.25 30.95 -2.09
N GLU A 369 15.98 30.22 -1.24
CA GLU A 369 17.30 30.59 -0.73
C GLU A 369 18.33 30.70 -1.86
N THR A 370 18.27 29.77 -2.81
CA THR A 370 19.16 29.73 -3.98
C THR A 370 18.76 30.82 -4.97
N ALA A 371 17.48 30.94 -5.29
CA ALA A 371 16.98 31.92 -6.25
C ALA A 371 17.22 33.36 -5.80
N ALA A 372 17.00 33.67 -4.53
CA ALA A 372 17.24 35.00 -3.98
C ALA A 372 18.71 35.43 -4.09
N VAL A 373 19.65 34.48 -3.88
CA VAL A 373 21.08 34.74 -4.08
C VAL A 373 21.37 35.00 -5.55
N PHE A 374 20.89 34.16 -6.48
CA PHE A 374 21.13 34.35 -7.91
C PHE A 374 20.59 35.68 -8.45
N LEU A 375 19.38 36.08 -8.05
CA LEU A 375 18.71 37.27 -8.58
C LEU A 375 19.24 38.58 -7.98
N TRP A 376 19.71 38.56 -6.73
CA TRP A 376 20.00 39.80 -6.00
C TRP A 376 21.38 39.83 -5.32
N ASN A 377 22.31 38.96 -5.74
CA ASN A 377 23.70 38.98 -5.26
C ASN A 377 24.32 40.39 -5.33
N ASP A 378 24.08 41.10 -6.43
CA ASP A 378 24.61 42.46 -6.63
C ASP A 378 24.01 43.48 -5.64
N LYS A 379 22.77 43.29 -5.20
CA LYS A 379 22.10 44.17 -4.21
C LYS A 379 22.58 43.93 -2.78
N LEU A 380 23.24 42.81 -2.51
CA LEU A 380 23.81 42.48 -1.19
C LEU A 380 25.23 43.02 -1.00
N LYS A 381 25.92 43.45 -2.08
CA LYS A 381 27.32 43.94 -2.02
C LYS A 381 27.51 45.17 -1.13
N ASP A 382 26.52 46.06 -1.08
CA ASP A 382 26.55 47.29 -0.29
C ASP A 382 25.74 47.19 1.02
N SER A 383 25.30 45.98 1.40
CA SER A 383 24.48 45.78 2.59
C SER A 383 25.28 45.96 3.88
N LYS A 384 24.73 46.74 4.81
CA LYS A 384 25.29 46.91 6.16
C LYS A 384 24.89 45.81 7.13
N ASP A 385 23.85 45.04 6.80
CA ASP A 385 23.34 43.89 7.58
C ASP A 385 22.91 42.79 6.61
N SER A 386 23.91 42.06 6.13
CA SER A 386 23.75 41.06 5.06
C SER A 386 22.82 39.91 5.44
N ILE A 387 22.68 39.59 6.73
CA ILE A 387 21.81 38.51 7.21
C ILE A 387 20.34 38.94 7.14
N SER A 388 20.02 40.13 7.66
CA SER A 388 18.66 40.67 7.64
C SER A 388 18.19 40.94 6.21
N ASP A 389 19.06 41.53 5.37
CA ASP A 389 18.71 41.82 3.99
C ASP A 389 18.50 40.54 3.16
N ARG A 390 19.32 39.50 3.39
CA ARG A 390 19.13 38.19 2.76
C ARG A 390 17.79 37.56 3.13
N LYS A 391 17.39 37.60 4.41
CA LYS A 391 16.07 37.10 4.84
C LYS A 391 14.92 37.83 4.17
N LYS A 392 14.97 39.17 4.11
CA LYS A 392 13.95 39.98 3.42
C LYS A 392 13.88 39.66 1.93
N MET A 393 15.02 39.42 1.29
CA MET A 393 15.07 39.03 -0.12
C MET A 393 14.43 37.66 -0.34
N ILE A 394 14.76 36.66 0.47
CA ILE A 394 14.14 35.33 0.39
C ILE A 394 12.62 35.45 0.54
N GLU A 395 12.16 36.17 1.56
CA GLU A 395 10.73 36.37 1.79
C GLU A 395 10.04 37.10 0.62
N LYS A 396 10.71 38.12 0.06
CA LYS A 396 10.23 38.79 -1.13
C LYS A 396 10.10 37.81 -2.30
N TYR A 397 11.09 36.95 -2.52
CA TYR A 397 11.00 35.93 -3.57
C TYR A 397 9.83 34.96 -3.34
N ARG A 398 9.66 34.46 -2.11
CA ARG A 398 8.56 33.56 -1.72
C ARG A 398 7.20 34.18 -2.00
N THR A 399 7.02 35.45 -1.65
CA THR A 399 5.73 36.16 -1.76
C THR A 399 5.45 36.75 -3.14
N THR A 400 6.42 36.77 -4.06
CA THR A 400 6.26 37.33 -5.41
C THR A 400 6.49 36.28 -6.49
N GLU A 401 7.75 36.00 -6.80
CA GLU A 401 8.18 35.14 -7.90
C GLU A 401 7.81 33.66 -7.70
N ALA A 402 7.83 33.18 -6.45
CA ALA A 402 7.51 31.79 -6.10
C ALA A 402 6.12 31.63 -5.48
N SER A 403 5.28 32.65 -5.58
CA SER A 403 3.93 32.64 -5.02
C SER A 403 2.99 31.72 -5.79
N PRO A 404 1.93 31.19 -5.16
CA PRO A 404 0.92 30.37 -5.84
C PRO A 404 0.21 31.13 -6.95
N LEU A 405 -0.02 32.44 -6.77
CA LEU A 405 -0.62 33.30 -7.79
C LEU A 405 0.27 33.41 -9.04
N GLN A 406 1.59 33.55 -8.84
CA GLN A 406 2.54 33.55 -9.95
C GLN A 406 2.58 32.18 -10.65
N ALA A 407 2.55 31.09 -9.90
CA ALA A 407 2.50 29.73 -10.45
C ALA A 407 1.21 29.49 -11.26
N ALA A 408 0.06 29.99 -10.79
CA ALA A 408 -1.21 29.93 -11.51
C ALA A 408 -1.17 30.77 -12.79
N ALA A 409 -0.63 31.98 -12.74
CA ALA A 409 -0.45 32.84 -13.91
C ALA A 409 0.46 32.22 -14.99
N GLN A 410 1.37 31.32 -14.59
CA GLN A 410 2.24 30.56 -15.47
C GLN A 410 1.64 29.22 -15.93
N GLY A 411 0.45 28.83 -15.45
CA GLY A 411 -0.18 27.54 -15.76
C GLY A 411 0.58 26.33 -15.20
N LEU A 412 1.27 26.51 -14.07
CA LEU A 412 1.88 25.42 -13.29
C LEU A 412 0.86 24.77 -12.35
N ILE A 413 -0.14 25.53 -11.91
CA ILE A 413 -1.27 25.05 -11.12
C ILE A 413 -2.55 25.61 -11.72
N GLU A 414 -3.67 24.96 -11.43
CA GLU A 414 -4.98 25.35 -11.95
C GLU A 414 -5.61 26.47 -11.14
N ASN A 415 -5.44 26.46 -9.81
CA ASN A 415 -6.01 27.47 -8.95
C ASN A 415 -5.30 27.59 -7.59
N VAL A 416 -5.51 28.73 -6.93
CA VAL A 416 -5.19 28.93 -5.52
C VAL A 416 -6.50 28.79 -4.72
N ILE A 417 -6.51 27.96 -3.69
CA ILE A 417 -7.69 27.68 -2.87
C ILE A 417 -7.40 27.94 -1.40
N GLU A 418 -8.42 28.31 -0.62
CA GLU A 418 -8.28 28.36 0.83
C GLU A 418 -8.17 26.95 1.43
N PRO A 419 -7.45 26.75 2.55
CA PRO A 419 -7.31 25.44 3.19
C PRO A 419 -8.65 24.74 3.47
N GLU A 420 -9.67 25.50 3.86
CA GLU A 420 -11.01 24.99 4.17
C GLU A 420 -11.76 24.42 2.95
N ASP A 421 -11.42 24.88 1.74
CA ASP A 421 -12.06 24.42 0.50
C ASP A 421 -11.45 23.11 -0.04
N THR A 422 -10.33 22.66 0.51
CA THR A 422 -9.51 21.55 -0.01
C THR A 422 -10.32 20.29 -0.28
N ARG A 423 -11.14 19.85 0.68
CA ARG A 423 -11.95 18.62 0.51
C ARG A 423 -12.96 18.78 -0.62
N SER A 424 -13.64 19.92 -0.70
CA SER A 424 -14.62 20.19 -1.75
C SER A 424 -13.97 20.23 -3.15
N GLN A 425 -12.75 20.74 -3.24
CA GLN A 425 -11.99 20.77 -4.48
C GLN A 425 -11.61 19.36 -4.93
N ILE A 426 -11.08 18.53 -4.02
CA ILE A 426 -10.77 17.12 -4.28
C ILE A 426 -12.00 16.37 -4.80
N GLN A 427 -13.16 16.58 -4.16
CA GLN A 427 -14.41 15.93 -4.55
C GLN A 427 -14.82 16.31 -5.98
N LYS A 428 -14.75 17.60 -6.34
CA LYS A 428 -15.07 18.07 -7.70
C LYS A 428 -14.14 17.45 -8.74
N ASP A 429 -12.84 17.47 -8.47
CA ASP A 429 -11.82 16.97 -9.40
C ASP A 429 -11.98 15.48 -9.62
N LEU A 430 -12.09 14.69 -8.55
CA LEU A 430 -12.26 13.23 -8.66
C LEU A 430 -13.60 12.83 -9.29
N THR A 431 -14.67 13.59 -9.06
CA THR A 431 -15.95 13.36 -9.73
C THR A 431 -15.81 13.50 -11.24
N MET A 432 -15.13 14.57 -11.71
CA MET A 432 -14.89 14.79 -13.13
C MET A 432 -13.95 13.71 -13.73
N LEU A 433 -12.95 13.27 -12.95
CA LEU A 433 -11.96 12.29 -13.37
C LEU A 433 -12.45 10.83 -13.32
N SER A 434 -13.68 10.57 -12.85
CA SER A 434 -14.26 9.22 -12.78
C SER A 434 -14.29 8.48 -14.12
N GLY A 435 -14.38 9.22 -15.23
CA GLY A 435 -14.35 8.68 -16.59
C GLY A 435 -12.98 8.69 -17.27
N LYS A 436 -11.90 9.04 -16.55
CA LYS A 436 -10.55 9.22 -17.11
C LYS A 436 -10.07 7.96 -17.84
N ARG A 437 -9.49 8.14 -19.03
CA ARG A 437 -8.84 7.10 -19.80
C ARG A 437 -7.54 7.63 -20.37
N VAL A 438 -6.45 6.89 -20.18
CA VAL A 438 -5.12 7.25 -20.67
C VAL A 438 -4.56 6.06 -21.46
N HIS A 439 -4.00 6.34 -22.63
CA HIS A 439 -3.29 5.34 -23.41
C HIS A 439 -1.79 5.44 -23.15
N THR A 440 -1.15 4.30 -22.91
CA THR A 440 0.31 4.20 -22.70
C THR A 440 0.98 3.49 -23.88
N PHE A 441 2.30 3.62 -23.98
CA PHE A 441 3.07 2.94 -25.03
C PHE A 441 3.04 1.41 -24.86
N PRO A 442 2.91 0.63 -25.96
CA PRO A 442 2.95 -0.82 -25.89
C PRO A 442 4.35 -1.30 -25.48
N LYS A 443 4.46 -1.87 -24.28
CA LYS A 443 5.70 -2.44 -23.73
C LYS A 443 5.37 -3.60 -22.80
N LYS A 444 6.33 -4.50 -22.56
CA LYS A 444 6.14 -5.62 -21.62
C LYS A 444 5.93 -5.13 -20.19
N HIS A 445 6.78 -4.20 -19.75
CA HIS A 445 6.69 -3.52 -18.46
C HIS A 445 7.58 -2.27 -18.50
N ASN A 446 7.41 -1.39 -17.52
CA ASN A 446 8.38 -0.31 -17.28
C ASN A 446 9.72 -0.88 -16.78
N ASN A 447 10.82 -0.20 -17.07
CA ASN A 447 12.16 -0.53 -16.59
C ASN A 447 12.63 0.53 -15.58
N ILE A 448 11.86 0.63 -14.50
CA ILE A 448 12.08 1.57 -13.39
C ILE A 448 13.41 1.26 -12.68
N GLN A 449 14.02 2.29 -12.08
CA GLN A 449 15.10 2.09 -11.12
C GLN A 449 14.55 1.36 -9.89
N LEU A 450 15.07 0.16 -9.61
CA LEU A 450 14.84 -0.56 -8.37
C LEU A 450 15.85 -0.15 -7.31
#